data_AF-A0A4Y5YIG4-F1
#
_entry.id   AF-A0A4Y5YIG4-F1
#
_cell.length_a   1.000
_cell.length_b   1.000
_cell.length_c   1.000
_cell.angle_alpha   90.00
_cell.angle_beta   90.00
_cell.angle_gamma   90.00
#
_symmetry.space_group_name_H-M   'P 1'
#
loop_
_entity.id
_entity.type
_entity.pdbx_description
1 polymer ?
#
loop_
_entity_poly.entity_id
_entity_poly.type
_entity_poly.pdbx_seq_one_letter_code
_entity_poly.pdbx_strand_id
1 'polypeptide(L)'
;MTIPEIFNAIKSYLAGFLTFVVCFSVAGVFLWDEYKEVQVSKENVSTKLLLLKDTELKLEKDKSLLLLKLKEQEFALSKKEIQMDKAKKDLEERIEKLKSSLSTSEVINSDYLKNKEKELNILIEQYESKLDEVKELYTLYSLKARKAKAEDLILKTMEDFSALGVNISRPDWCDKDYMKRYYQGEALIDRINALNSEYSISEEYEWFVKSHSRSMRTSSDGECKANKPLKQDS
;
A
#
# COMPACT_ATOMS: atom_id res chain seq x y z
N MET A 1 -137.72 23.54 -68.08
CA MET A 1 -136.84 22.71 -67.24
C MET A 1 -137.70 21.63 -66.63
N THR A 2 -137.56 20.41 -67.12
CA THR A 2 -138.38 19.28 -66.66
C THR A 2 -137.79 18.73 -65.35
N ILE A 3 -138.62 18.27 -64.40
CA ILE A 3 -138.16 17.65 -63.13
C ILE A 3 -137.03 16.60 -63.31
N PRO A 4 -136.99 15.80 -64.40
CA PRO A 4 -135.85 14.92 -64.71
C PRO A 4 -134.50 15.61 -64.92
N GLU A 5 -134.47 16.83 -65.47
CA GLU A 5 -133.23 17.58 -65.75
C GLU A 5 -132.57 18.08 -64.45
N ILE A 6 -133.38 18.55 -63.50
CA ILE A 6 -132.90 19.01 -62.18
C ILE A 6 -132.34 17.82 -61.37
N PHE A 7 -133.01 16.67 -61.43
CA PHE A 7 -132.56 15.47 -60.73
C PHE A 7 -131.24 14.92 -61.29
N ASN A 8 -131.04 14.99 -62.60
CA ASN A 8 -129.77 14.62 -63.24
C ASN A 8 -128.63 15.61 -62.91
N ALA A 9 -128.91 16.91 -62.85
CA ALA A 9 -127.92 17.91 -62.42
C ALA A 9 -127.49 17.68 -60.96
N ILE A 10 -128.44 17.45 -60.04
CA ILE A 10 -128.15 17.16 -58.63
C ILE A 10 -127.30 15.88 -58.49
N LYS A 11 -127.63 14.81 -59.23
CA LYS A 11 -126.80 13.59 -59.26
C LYS A 11 -125.38 13.86 -59.76
N SER A 12 -125.21 14.67 -60.80
CA SER A 12 -123.90 15.05 -61.33
C SER A 12 -123.08 15.88 -60.33
N TYR A 13 -123.70 16.86 -59.67
CA TYR A 13 -123.05 17.65 -58.63
C TYR A 13 -122.70 16.80 -57.40
N LEU A 14 -123.58 15.89 -57.00
CA LEU A 14 -123.33 14.97 -55.89
C LEU A 14 -122.20 13.98 -56.21
N ALA A 15 -122.14 13.47 -57.43
CA ALA A 15 -121.02 12.65 -57.90
C ALA A 15 -119.70 13.43 -57.91
N GLY A 16 -119.70 14.67 -58.42
CA GLY A 16 -118.54 15.57 -58.39
C GLY A 16 -118.07 15.88 -56.97
N PHE A 17 -119.00 16.19 -56.06
CA PHE A 17 -118.71 16.41 -54.65
C PHE A 17 -118.13 15.15 -53.98
N LEU A 18 -118.69 13.97 -54.25
CA LEU A 18 -118.18 12.71 -53.71
C LEU A 18 -116.74 12.45 -54.19
N THR A 19 -116.45 12.65 -55.47
CA THR A 19 -115.08 12.51 -56.00
C THR A 19 -114.12 13.51 -55.39
N PHE A 20 -114.56 14.75 -55.16
CA PHE A 20 -113.75 15.76 -54.48
C PHE A 20 -113.43 15.35 -53.03
N VAL A 21 -114.43 14.88 -52.28
CA VAL A 21 -114.22 14.40 -50.89
C VAL A 21 -113.25 13.22 -50.86
N VAL A 22 -113.37 12.28 -51.80
CA VAL A 22 -112.44 11.13 -51.91
C VAL A 22 -111.02 11.61 -52.23
N CYS A 23 -110.84 12.47 -53.24
CA CYS A 23 -109.52 13.03 -53.58
C CYS A 23 -108.91 13.83 -52.43
N PHE A 24 -109.71 14.64 -51.73
CA PHE A 24 -109.26 15.43 -50.57
C PHE A 24 -108.87 14.53 -49.38
N SER A 25 -109.60 13.43 -49.18
CA SER A 25 -109.26 12.43 -48.15
C SER A 25 -107.93 11.74 -48.46
N VAL A 26 -107.71 11.34 -49.73
CA VAL A 26 -106.45 10.71 -50.16
C VAL A 26 -105.28 11.68 -50.01
N ALA A 27 -105.44 12.93 -50.45
CA ALA A 27 -104.41 13.96 -50.28
C ALA A 27 -104.13 14.27 -48.80
N GLY A 28 -105.17 14.30 -47.95
CA GLY A 28 -105.03 14.50 -46.51
C GLY A 28 -104.26 13.36 -45.83
N VAL A 29 -104.48 12.11 -46.22
CA VAL A 29 -103.71 10.96 -45.72
C VAL A 29 -102.24 11.06 -46.14
N PHE A 30 -101.96 11.38 -47.40
CA PHE A 30 -100.59 11.49 -47.90
C PHE A 30 -99.81 12.63 -47.21
N LEU A 31 -100.42 13.81 -47.09
CA LEU A 31 -99.83 14.95 -46.38
C LEU A 31 -99.61 14.66 -44.88
N TRP A 32 -100.51 13.90 -44.25
CA TRP A 32 -100.35 13.50 -42.86
C TRP A 32 -99.22 12.49 -42.68
N ASP A 33 -99.03 11.57 -43.63
CA ASP A 33 -97.95 10.60 -43.63
C ASP A 33 -96.59 11.29 -43.81
N GLU A 34 -96.46 12.17 -44.81
CA GLU A 34 -95.25 13.00 -44.99
C GLU A 34 -94.97 13.88 -43.76
N TYR A 35 -96.00 14.50 -43.17
CA TYR A 35 -95.84 15.32 -41.98
C TYR A 35 -95.33 14.50 -40.78
N LYS A 36 -95.85 13.28 -40.59
CA LYS A 36 -95.37 12.35 -39.56
C LYS A 36 -93.92 11.93 -39.82
N GLU A 37 -93.57 11.61 -41.05
CA GLU A 37 -92.20 11.26 -41.42
C GLU A 37 -91.22 12.42 -41.15
N VAL A 38 -91.61 13.65 -41.48
CA VAL A 38 -90.81 14.85 -41.18
C VAL A 38 -90.66 15.08 -39.67
N GLN A 39 -91.71 14.87 -38.88
CA GLN A 39 -91.62 14.99 -37.41
C GLN A 39 -90.71 13.93 -36.80
N VAL A 40 -90.86 12.66 -37.20
CA VAL A 40 -89.99 11.56 -36.76
C VAL A 40 -88.55 11.81 -37.19
N SER A 41 -88.33 12.30 -38.41
CA SER A 41 -87.00 12.69 -38.90
C SER A 41 -86.40 13.83 -38.08
N LYS A 42 -87.17 14.85 -37.75
CA LYS A 42 -86.73 15.97 -36.90
C LYS A 42 -86.34 15.51 -35.49
N GLU A 43 -87.11 14.61 -34.89
CA GLU A 43 -86.81 14.02 -33.59
C GLU A 43 -85.54 13.15 -33.66
N ASN A 44 -85.38 12.34 -34.70
CA ASN A 44 -84.17 11.55 -34.96
C ASN A 44 -82.93 12.43 -35.18
N VAL A 45 -83.05 13.57 -35.87
CA VAL A 45 -81.94 14.51 -36.05
C VAL A 45 -81.60 15.18 -34.73
N SER A 46 -82.60 15.58 -33.94
CA SER A 46 -82.36 16.21 -32.64
C SER A 46 -81.70 15.26 -31.64
N THR A 47 -82.12 14.00 -31.59
CA THR A 47 -81.50 12.98 -30.74
C THR A 47 -80.07 12.67 -31.18
N LYS A 48 -79.81 12.55 -32.50
CA LYS A 48 -78.44 12.42 -33.03
C LYS A 48 -77.55 13.61 -32.66
N LEU A 49 -78.07 14.83 -32.72
CA LEU A 49 -77.33 16.04 -32.36
C LEU A 49 -77.02 16.07 -30.86
N LEU A 50 -77.96 15.65 -30.02
CA LEU A 50 -77.75 15.52 -28.58
C LEU A 50 -76.66 14.48 -28.28
N LEU A 51 -76.73 13.29 -28.90
CA LEU A 51 -75.70 12.26 -28.77
C LEU A 51 -74.33 12.75 -29.24
N LEU A 52 -74.26 13.48 -30.36
CA LEU A 52 -73.01 14.08 -30.85
C LEU A 52 -72.43 15.06 -29.83
N LYS A 53 -73.25 15.95 -29.26
CA LYS A 53 -72.83 16.89 -28.21
C LYS A 53 -72.35 16.17 -26.95
N ASP A 54 -73.04 15.11 -26.53
CA ASP A 54 -72.62 14.31 -25.37
C ASP A 54 -71.29 13.60 -25.64
N THR A 55 -71.08 13.08 -26.86
CA THR A 55 -69.79 12.48 -27.24
C THR A 55 -68.66 13.50 -27.34
N GLU A 56 -68.94 14.70 -27.84
CA GLU A 56 -67.97 15.80 -27.91
C GLU A 56 -67.57 16.26 -26.51
N LEU A 57 -68.55 16.44 -25.61
CA LEU A 57 -68.32 16.80 -24.22
C LEU A 57 -67.56 15.70 -23.46
N LYS A 58 -67.82 14.43 -23.76
CA LYS A 58 -67.05 13.31 -23.20
C LYS A 58 -65.60 13.32 -23.70
N LEU A 59 -65.39 13.57 -24.99
CA LEU A 59 -64.05 13.68 -25.58
C LEU A 59 -63.27 14.84 -24.97
N GLU A 60 -63.91 16.00 -24.77
CA GLU A 60 -63.28 17.18 -24.15
C GLU A 60 -62.91 16.92 -22.68
N LYS A 61 -63.77 16.21 -21.93
CA LYS A 61 -63.45 15.73 -20.58
C LYS A 61 -62.28 14.74 -20.56
N ASP A 62 -62.26 13.77 -21.46
CA ASP A 62 -61.17 12.80 -21.55
C ASP A 62 -59.84 13.49 -21.94
N LYS A 63 -59.89 14.46 -22.86
CA LYS A 63 -58.71 15.26 -23.26
C LYS A 63 -58.16 16.09 -22.10
N SER A 64 -59.03 16.77 -21.36
CA SER A 64 -58.60 17.56 -20.19
C SER A 64 -58.05 16.67 -19.07
N LEU A 65 -58.64 15.49 -18.84
CA LEU A 65 -58.12 14.49 -17.90
C LEU A 65 -56.73 13.98 -18.30
N LEU A 66 -56.51 13.67 -19.59
CA LEU A 66 -55.22 13.23 -20.08
C LEU A 66 -54.15 14.32 -19.95
N LEU A 67 -54.48 15.58 -20.27
CA LEU A 67 -53.57 16.71 -20.09
C LEU A 67 -53.21 16.93 -18.62
N LEU A 68 -54.17 16.77 -17.72
CA LEU A 68 -53.93 16.88 -16.28
C LEU A 68 -53.00 15.75 -15.79
N LYS A 69 -53.24 14.51 -16.20
CA LYS A 69 -52.35 13.37 -15.89
C LYS A 69 -50.93 13.56 -16.43
N LEU A 70 -50.79 14.08 -17.66
CA LEU A 70 -49.47 14.39 -18.23
C LEU A 70 -48.74 15.45 -17.41
N LYS A 71 -49.43 16.54 -17.03
CA LYS A 71 -48.83 17.58 -16.18
C LYS A 71 -48.43 17.08 -14.80
N GLU A 72 -49.23 16.21 -14.18
CA GLU A 72 -48.89 15.57 -12.91
C GLU A 72 -47.64 14.68 -13.05
N GLN A 73 -47.51 13.94 -14.15
CA GLN A 73 -46.33 13.13 -14.43
C GLN A 73 -45.08 13.99 -14.67
N GLU A 74 -45.19 15.06 -15.45
CA GLU A 74 -44.09 16.02 -15.68
C GLU A 74 -43.63 16.66 -14.37
N PHE A 75 -44.57 17.08 -13.52
CA PHE A 75 -44.25 17.64 -12.21
C PHE A 75 -43.57 16.62 -11.30
N ALA A 76 -44.05 15.38 -11.28
CA ALA A 76 -43.43 14.30 -10.52
C ALA A 76 -42.01 13.98 -11.01
N LEU A 77 -41.78 14.01 -12.32
CA LEU A 77 -40.46 13.82 -12.93
C LEU A 77 -39.52 14.98 -12.59
N SER A 78 -39.96 16.22 -12.74
CA SER A 78 -39.17 17.41 -12.37
C SER A 78 -38.78 17.38 -10.88
N LYS A 79 -39.69 16.97 -10.00
CA LYS A 79 -39.38 16.81 -8.57
C LYS A 79 -38.32 15.74 -8.33
N LYS A 80 -38.36 14.61 -9.06
CA LYS A 80 -37.34 13.56 -8.98
C LYS A 80 -35.99 14.05 -9.49
N GLU A 81 -35.96 14.80 -10.59
CA GLU A 81 -34.73 15.39 -11.14
C GLU A 81 -34.04 16.30 -10.12
N ILE A 82 -34.80 17.21 -9.49
CA ILE A 82 -34.28 18.09 -8.43
C ILE A 82 -33.73 17.28 -7.23
N GLN A 83 -34.38 16.17 -6.87
CA GLN A 83 -33.90 15.29 -5.80
C GLN A 83 -32.60 14.58 -6.18
N MET A 84 -32.51 14.07 -7.42
CA MET A 84 -31.29 13.45 -7.93
C MET A 84 -30.14 14.43 -8.00
N ASP A 85 -30.37 15.67 -8.43
CA ASP A 85 -29.34 16.71 -8.47
C ASP A 85 -28.84 17.07 -7.07
N LYS A 86 -29.73 17.14 -6.07
CA LYS A 86 -29.33 17.34 -4.68
C LYS A 86 -28.51 16.16 -4.16
N ALA A 87 -28.92 14.94 -4.44
CA ALA A 87 -28.17 13.74 -4.05
C ALA A 87 -26.80 13.67 -4.73
N LYS A 88 -26.71 14.10 -6.00
CA LYS A 88 -25.46 14.18 -6.75
C LYS A 88 -24.50 15.19 -6.11
N LYS A 89 -24.98 16.39 -5.76
CA LYS A 89 -24.18 17.40 -5.06
C LYS A 89 -23.70 16.92 -3.69
N ASP A 90 -24.56 16.28 -2.91
CA ASP A 90 -24.18 15.69 -1.61
C ASP A 90 -23.10 14.60 -1.78
N LEU A 91 -23.20 13.76 -2.81
CA LEU A 91 -22.18 12.77 -3.13
C LEU A 91 -20.86 13.41 -3.56
N GLU A 92 -20.90 14.45 -4.39
CA GLU A 92 -19.70 15.20 -4.81
C GLU A 92 -18.98 15.83 -3.61
N GLU A 93 -19.72 16.46 -2.69
CA GLU A 93 -19.17 17.04 -1.46
C GLU A 93 -18.53 15.97 -0.56
N ARG A 94 -19.17 14.80 -0.40
CA ARG A 94 -18.60 13.68 0.35
C ARG A 94 -17.32 13.15 -0.29
N ILE A 95 -17.29 13.04 -1.62
CA ILE A 95 -16.09 12.60 -2.35
C ILE A 95 -14.95 13.59 -2.15
N GLU A 96 -15.20 14.88 -2.24
CA GLU A 96 -14.19 15.92 -2.03
C GLU A 96 -13.66 15.92 -0.59
N LYS A 97 -14.55 15.76 0.39
CA LYS A 97 -14.17 15.62 1.81
C LYS A 97 -13.33 14.37 2.07
N LEU A 98 -13.69 13.23 1.47
CA LEU A 98 -12.90 12.00 1.57
C LEU A 98 -11.53 12.18 0.91
N LYS A 99 -11.47 12.78 -0.27
CA LYS A 99 -10.22 13.04 -1.00
C LYS A 99 -9.27 13.94 -0.21
N SER A 100 -9.77 15.02 0.39
CA SER A 100 -8.96 15.90 1.24
C SER A 100 -8.46 15.15 2.48
N SER A 101 -9.32 14.39 3.18
CA SER A 101 -8.91 13.60 4.34
C SER A 101 -7.85 12.53 4.02
N LEU A 102 -7.95 11.88 2.86
CA LEU A 102 -6.97 10.89 2.40
C LEU A 102 -5.63 11.56 2.14
N SER A 103 -5.62 12.69 1.42
CA SER A 103 -4.38 13.43 1.12
C SER A 103 -3.68 13.93 2.38
N THR A 104 -4.44 14.39 3.38
CA THR A 104 -3.88 14.79 4.68
C THR A 104 -3.31 13.59 5.43
N SER A 105 -4.00 12.45 5.43
CA SER A 105 -3.52 11.22 6.08
C SER A 105 -2.25 10.67 5.43
N GLU A 106 -2.13 10.72 4.10
CA GLU A 106 -0.92 10.28 3.38
C GLU A 106 0.28 11.16 3.73
N VAL A 107 0.11 12.48 3.79
CA VAL A 107 1.17 13.42 4.18
C VAL A 107 1.62 13.18 5.62
N ILE A 108 0.67 13.06 6.56
CA ILE A 108 0.99 12.80 7.97
C ILE A 108 1.73 11.47 8.14
N ASN A 109 1.28 10.41 7.46
CA ASN A 109 1.94 9.10 7.53
C ASN A 109 3.34 9.13 6.92
N SER A 110 3.53 9.84 5.79
CA SER A 110 4.85 10.04 5.18
C SER A 110 5.82 10.75 6.12
N ASP A 111 5.40 11.85 6.74
CA ASP A 111 6.25 12.63 7.64
C ASP A 111 6.57 11.86 8.94
N TYR A 112 5.60 11.11 9.46
CA TYR A 112 5.82 10.21 10.60
C TYR A 112 6.88 9.14 10.28
N LEU A 113 6.77 8.49 9.12
CA LEU A 113 7.74 7.47 8.69
C LEU A 113 9.14 8.05 8.51
N LYS A 114 9.27 9.24 7.88
CA LYS A 114 10.57 9.92 7.72
C LYS A 114 11.22 10.28 9.06
N ASN A 115 10.43 10.71 10.04
CA ASN A 115 10.96 11.01 11.37
C ASN A 115 11.41 9.73 12.09
N LYS A 116 10.66 8.63 11.96
CA LYS A 116 11.06 7.33 12.51
C LYS A 116 12.34 6.80 11.86
N GLU A 117 12.49 6.96 10.55
CA GLU A 117 13.71 6.59 9.83
C GLU A 117 14.92 7.37 10.34
N LYS A 118 14.79 8.68 10.58
CA LYS A 118 15.86 9.50 11.19
C LYS A 118 16.21 9.04 12.60
N GLU A 119 15.23 8.75 13.45
CA GLU A 119 15.47 8.23 14.80
C GLU A 119 16.22 6.89 14.76
N LEU A 120 15.84 5.99 13.85
CA LEU A 120 16.50 4.71 13.66
C LEU A 120 17.95 4.86 13.20
N ASN A 121 18.21 5.75 12.24
CA ASN A 121 19.56 6.01 11.75
C ASN A 121 20.49 6.55 12.84
N ILE A 122 20.00 7.49 13.68
CA ILE A 122 20.76 7.98 14.84
C ILE A 122 21.08 6.84 15.81
N LEU A 123 20.11 5.93 16.05
CA LEU A 123 20.33 4.77 16.90
C LEU A 123 21.39 3.83 16.32
N ILE A 124 21.35 3.57 15.01
CA ILE A 124 22.31 2.73 14.30
C ILE A 124 23.72 3.32 14.46
N GLU A 125 23.91 4.62 14.18
CA GLU A 125 25.20 5.30 14.35
C GLU A 125 25.73 5.20 15.80
N GLN A 126 24.85 5.35 16.80
CA GLN A 126 25.22 5.17 18.20
C GLN A 126 25.65 3.74 18.53
N TYR A 127 24.97 2.74 17.98
CA TYR A 127 25.34 1.34 18.19
C TYR A 127 26.64 0.96 17.49
N GLU A 128 26.86 1.45 16.28
CA GLU A 128 28.11 1.24 15.54
C GLU A 128 29.30 1.86 16.29
N SER A 129 29.16 3.09 16.78
CA SER A 129 30.20 3.74 17.59
C SER A 129 30.52 2.94 18.86
N LYS A 130 29.51 2.47 19.60
CA LYS A 130 29.74 1.63 20.79
C LYS A 130 30.35 0.28 20.45
N LEU A 131 29.99 -0.30 19.32
CA LEU A 131 30.52 -1.58 18.88
C LEU A 131 32.01 -1.46 18.55
N ASP A 132 32.43 -0.36 17.95
CA ASP A 132 33.85 -0.09 17.69
C ASP A 132 34.64 0.16 18.99
N GLU A 133 34.10 0.92 19.94
CA GLU A 133 34.69 1.05 21.28
C GLU A 133 34.89 -0.31 21.97
N VAL A 134 33.89 -1.18 21.93
CA VAL A 134 33.98 -2.53 22.52
C VAL A 134 35.02 -3.39 21.81
N LYS A 135 35.14 -3.30 20.48
CA LYS A 135 36.18 -4.02 19.74
C LYS A 135 37.57 -3.55 20.13
N GLU A 136 37.81 -2.23 20.22
CA GLU A 136 39.09 -1.67 20.66
C GLU A 136 39.44 -2.12 22.09
N LEU A 137 38.44 -2.13 22.97
CA LEU A 137 38.62 -2.60 24.33
C LEU A 137 38.97 -4.09 24.35
N TYR A 138 38.27 -4.92 23.57
CA TYR A 138 38.55 -6.35 23.46
C TYR A 138 39.96 -6.63 22.92
N THR A 139 40.39 -5.92 21.87
CA THR A 139 41.75 -6.08 21.32
C THR A 139 42.80 -5.70 22.35
N LEU A 140 42.61 -4.59 23.07
CA LEU A 140 43.53 -4.14 24.12
C LEU A 140 43.62 -5.13 25.29
N TYR A 141 42.48 -5.63 25.79
CA TYR A 141 42.46 -6.65 26.84
C TYR A 141 43.08 -7.96 26.37
N SER A 142 42.82 -8.39 25.13
CA SER A 142 43.40 -9.60 24.58
C SER A 142 44.93 -9.49 24.46
N LEU A 143 45.44 -8.33 24.05
CA LEU A 143 46.87 -8.07 23.96
C LEU A 143 47.51 -8.03 25.35
N LYS A 144 46.86 -7.39 26.33
CA LYS A 144 47.32 -7.37 27.72
C LYS A 144 47.37 -8.77 28.35
N ALA A 145 46.35 -9.59 28.11
CA ALA A 145 46.34 -10.98 28.60
C ALA A 145 47.43 -11.84 27.94
N ARG A 146 47.69 -11.63 26.65
CA ARG A 146 48.79 -12.30 25.93
C ARG A 146 50.16 -11.88 26.45
N LYS A 147 50.36 -10.58 26.72
CA LYS A 147 51.58 -10.04 27.33
C LYS A 147 51.86 -10.67 28.70
N ALA A 148 50.87 -10.68 29.59
CA ALA A 148 51.02 -11.30 30.91
C ALA A 148 51.42 -12.78 30.82
N LYS A 149 50.79 -13.53 29.90
CA LYS A 149 51.16 -14.93 29.66
C LYS A 149 52.58 -15.10 29.11
N ALA A 150 53.03 -14.17 28.27
CA ALA A 150 54.40 -14.16 27.74
C ALA A 150 55.42 -13.80 28.84
N GLU A 151 55.10 -12.86 29.74
CA GLU A 151 55.91 -12.55 30.93
C GLU A 151 56.10 -13.78 31.83
N ASP A 152 55.02 -14.50 32.16
CA ASP A 152 55.09 -15.74 32.93
C ASP A 152 56.02 -16.79 32.27
N LEU A 153 55.96 -16.91 30.94
CA LEU A 153 56.83 -17.81 30.19
C LEU A 153 58.28 -17.34 30.17
N ILE A 154 58.54 -16.04 30.08
CA ILE A 154 59.88 -15.47 30.14
C ILE A 154 60.49 -15.74 31.52
N LEU A 155 59.78 -15.42 32.60
CA LEU A 155 60.24 -15.66 33.97
C LEU A 155 60.57 -17.13 34.22
N LYS A 156 59.70 -18.04 33.76
CA LYS A 156 59.99 -19.48 33.82
C LYS A 156 61.22 -19.88 33.01
N THR A 157 61.39 -19.31 31.81
CA THR A 157 62.55 -19.60 30.95
C THR A 157 63.85 -19.06 31.58
N MET A 158 63.79 -17.93 32.30
CA MET A 158 64.91 -17.40 33.07
C MET A 158 65.27 -18.30 34.27
N GLU A 159 64.27 -18.85 34.95
CA GLU A 159 64.45 -19.84 36.02
C GLU A 159 65.12 -21.11 35.48
N ASP A 160 64.59 -21.68 34.39
CA ASP A 160 65.16 -22.84 33.70
C ASP A 160 66.61 -22.58 33.27
N PHE A 161 66.91 -21.37 32.77
CA PHE A 161 68.26 -20.96 32.41
C PHE A 161 69.19 -20.92 33.63
N SER A 162 68.74 -20.30 34.73
CA SER A 162 69.52 -20.21 35.96
C SER A 162 69.86 -21.60 36.52
N ALA A 163 68.91 -22.53 36.44
CA ALA A 163 69.08 -23.91 36.89
C ALA A 163 70.16 -24.69 36.11
N LEU A 164 70.49 -24.30 34.86
CA LEU A 164 71.57 -24.93 34.09
C LEU A 164 72.95 -24.65 34.69
N GLY A 165 73.11 -23.54 35.43
CA GLY A 165 74.37 -23.14 36.04
C GLY A 165 75.49 -22.86 35.03
N VAL A 166 75.13 -22.42 33.82
CA VAL A 166 76.08 -22.13 32.74
C VAL A 166 76.35 -20.63 32.61
N ASN A 167 77.58 -20.29 32.23
CA ASN A 167 77.98 -18.91 31.97
C ASN A 167 78.21 -18.73 30.47
N ILE A 168 77.18 -18.25 29.75
CA ILE A 168 77.25 -18.10 28.30
C ILE A 168 78.35 -17.12 27.85
N SER A 169 78.64 -16.13 28.69
CA SER A 169 79.67 -15.12 28.43
C SER A 169 81.09 -15.67 28.55
N ARG A 170 81.29 -16.78 29.28
CA ARG A 170 82.58 -17.45 29.49
C ARG A 170 82.44 -18.97 29.46
N PRO A 171 82.26 -19.56 28.27
CA PRO A 171 82.10 -21.00 28.12
C PRO A 171 83.38 -21.78 28.45
N ASP A 172 83.21 -22.91 29.13
CA ASP A 172 84.25 -23.94 29.26
C ASP A 172 84.11 -24.93 28.10
N TRP A 173 84.94 -24.76 27.08
CA TRP A 173 84.91 -25.59 25.88
C TRP A 173 85.41 -27.03 26.11
N CYS A 174 86.05 -27.29 27.26
CA CYS A 174 86.71 -28.57 27.53
C CYS A 174 85.84 -29.52 28.35
N ASP A 175 84.82 -29.01 29.02
CA ASP A 175 83.80 -29.82 29.66
C ASP A 175 82.64 -30.11 28.69
N LYS A 176 82.53 -31.37 28.27
CA LYS A 176 81.47 -31.83 27.36
C LYS A 176 80.07 -31.70 27.96
N ASP A 177 79.92 -31.93 29.28
CA ASP A 177 78.64 -31.82 29.98
C ASP A 177 78.26 -30.36 30.18
N TYR A 178 79.25 -29.49 30.41
CA TYR A 178 79.07 -28.04 30.35
C TYR A 178 78.58 -27.60 28.96
N MET A 179 79.23 -28.05 27.89
CA MET A 179 78.87 -27.68 26.51
C MET A 179 77.44 -28.07 26.14
N LYS A 180 76.95 -29.21 26.62
CA LYS A 180 75.54 -29.60 26.43
C LYS A 180 74.58 -28.60 27.11
N ARG A 181 74.85 -28.25 28.37
CA ARG A 181 74.06 -27.25 29.10
C ARG A 181 74.19 -25.85 28.50
N TYR A 182 75.35 -25.51 27.94
CA TYR A 182 75.61 -24.25 27.26
C TYR A 182 74.67 -24.06 26.06
N TYR A 183 74.57 -25.05 25.17
CA TYR A 183 73.67 -24.97 24.02
C TYR A 183 72.19 -24.93 24.42
N GLN A 184 71.82 -25.62 25.51
CA GLN A 184 70.48 -25.50 26.08
C GLN A 184 70.24 -24.07 26.60
N GLY A 185 71.23 -23.47 27.26
CA GLY A 185 71.19 -22.09 27.70
C GLY A 185 71.01 -21.11 26.53
N GLU A 186 71.79 -21.24 25.45
CA GLU A 186 71.65 -20.41 24.24
C GLU A 186 70.22 -20.48 23.69
N ALA A 187 69.65 -21.69 23.57
CA ALA A 187 68.28 -21.87 23.10
C ALA A 187 67.22 -21.23 24.02
N LEU A 188 67.43 -21.23 25.34
CA LEU A 188 66.53 -20.56 26.29
C LEU A 188 66.63 -19.03 26.17
N ILE A 189 67.82 -18.47 25.99
CA ILE A 189 68.01 -17.03 25.73
C ILE A 189 67.36 -16.61 24.41
N ASP A 190 67.51 -17.40 23.34
CA ASP A 190 66.85 -17.15 22.06
C ASP A 190 65.32 -17.19 22.19
N ARG A 191 64.79 -18.12 22.98
CA ARG A 191 63.36 -18.20 23.28
C ARG A 191 62.86 -16.96 24.02
N ILE A 192 63.60 -16.48 25.02
CA ILE A 192 63.28 -15.23 25.71
C ILE A 192 63.23 -14.09 24.71
N ASN A 193 64.24 -13.96 23.84
CA ASN A 193 64.28 -12.94 22.79
C ASN A 193 63.08 -12.99 21.85
N ALA A 194 62.70 -14.18 21.40
CA ALA A 194 61.55 -14.37 20.51
C ALA A 194 60.25 -13.90 21.17
N LEU A 195 60.01 -14.32 22.43
CA LEU A 195 58.84 -13.87 23.21
C LEU A 195 58.86 -12.35 23.43
N ASN A 196 60.04 -11.81 23.72
CA ASN A 196 60.23 -10.38 23.97
C ASN A 196 59.91 -9.54 22.73
N SER A 197 60.32 -10.01 21.55
CA SER A 197 60.06 -9.38 20.25
C SER A 197 58.62 -9.55 19.78
N GLU A 198 58.00 -10.71 19.99
CA GLU A 198 56.64 -11.00 19.53
C GLU A 198 55.59 -10.16 20.27
N TYR A 199 55.80 -9.95 21.57
CA TYR A 199 54.86 -9.24 22.44
C TYR A 199 55.29 -7.81 22.78
N SER A 200 56.43 -7.33 22.28
CA SER A 200 56.98 -6.00 22.60
C SER A 200 57.08 -5.74 24.10
N ILE A 201 57.70 -6.67 24.84
CA ILE A 201 57.97 -6.58 26.29
C ILE A 201 59.45 -6.17 26.50
N SER A 202 60.09 -5.68 25.43
CA SER A 202 61.54 -5.64 25.24
C SER A 202 62.31 -5.05 26.42
N GLU A 203 61.83 -3.93 26.95
CA GLU A 203 62.55 -3.11 27.93
C GLU A 203 62.84 -3.83 29.25
N GLU A 204 61.94 -4.71 29.71
CA GLU A 204 62.05 -5.31 31.04
C GLU A 204 63.10 -6.43 31.10
N TYR A 205 63.25 -7.17 30.01
CA TYR A 205 64.11 -8.36 29.96
C TYR A 205 65.35 -8.20 29.07
N GLU A 206 65.48 -7.06 28.38
CA GLU A 206 66.61 -6.77 27.50
C GLU A 206 67.96 -6.84 28.22
N TRP A 207 68.03 -6.39 29.47
CA TRP A 207 69.25 -6.49 30.27
C TRP A 207 69.65 -7.95 30.52
N PHE A 208 68.68 -8.82 30.84
CA PHE A 208 68.94 -10.23 31.08
C PHE A 208 69.49 -10.91 29.83
N VAL A 209 68.85 -10.67 28.68
CA VAL A 209 69.33 -11.16 27.39
C VAL A 209 70.74 -10.64 27.12
N LYS A 210 70.96 -9.32 27.17
CA LYS A 210 72.27 -8.75 26.84
C LYS A 210 73.39 -9.27 27.73
N SER A 211 73.13 -9.43 29.03
CA SER A 211 74.12 -9.92 29.99
C SER A 211 74.44 -11.42 29.86
N HIS A 212 73.51 -12.21 29.29
CA HIS A 212 73.64 -13.66 29.10
C HIS A 212 73.72 -14.08 27.64
N SER A 213 73.79 -13.12 26.71
CA SER A 213 74.04 -13.34 25.29
C SER A 213 75.49 -12.99 24.97
N ARG A 214 76.09 -13.75 24.05
CA ARG A 214 77.47 -13.52 23.65
C ARG A 214 77.55 -12.45 22.56
N SER A 215 78.43 -11.46 22.72
CA SER A 215 78.83 -10.62 21.59
C SER A 215 79.68 -11.47 20.63
N MET A 216 79.27 -11.52 19.35
CA MET A 216 79.90 -12.16 18.19
C MET A 216 81.11 -13.10 18.45
N ARG A 217 80.93 -14.40 18.11
CA ARG A 217 82.01 -15.41 18.10
C ARG A 217 83.23 -14.91 17.31
N THR A 218 84.39 -14.82 17.96
CA THR A 218 85.67 -14.62 17.26
C THR A 218 86.27 -15.97 16.89
N SER A 219 87.03 -16.06 15.79
CA SER A 219 87.40 -17.35 15.19
C SER A 219 88.34 -18.24 16.03
N SER A 220 88.81 -17.75 17.19
CA SER A 220 89.64 -18.50 18.15
C SER A 220 88.87 -19.03 19.37
N ASP A 221 87.57 -18.77 19.45
CA ASP A 221 86.71 -19.18 20.55
C ASP A 221 86.30 -20.66 20.40
N GLY A 222 86.96 -21.56 21.12
CA GLY A 222 86.61 -22.99 21.11
C GLY A 222 87.77 -23.98 21.15
N GLU A 223 89.01 -23.52 21.08
CA GLU A 223 90.16 -24.43 21.16
C GLU A 223 90.48 -24.81 22.60
N CYS A 224 90.20 -26.06 22.97
CA CYS A 224 90.82 -26.68 24.13
C CYS A 224 92.32 -26.77 23.91
N LYS A 225 93.05 -25.76 24.40
CA LYS A 225 94.50 -25.82 24.46
C LYS A 225 94.86 -26.96 25.40
N ALA A 226 95.25 -28.10 24.83
CA ALA A 226 95.80 -29.21 25.59
C ALA A 226 96.93 -28.65 26.45
N ASN A 227 96.78 -28.74 27.78
CA ASN A 227 97.80 -28.33 28.73
C ASN A 227 99.12 -29.01 28.33
N LYS A 228 100.07 -28.24 27.78
CA LYS A 228 101.44 -28.72 27.62
C LYS A 228 101.95 -29.04 29.03
N PRO A 229 102.44 -30.26 29.29
CA PRO A 229 102.98 -30.58 30.60
C PRO A 229 104.13 -29.61 30.92
N LEU A 230 104.07 -29.02 32.11
CA LEU A 230 105.15 -28.23 32.69
C LEU A 230 106.43 -29.06 32.60
N LYS A 231 107.39 -28.59 31.79
CA LYS A 231 108.76 -29.09 31.89
C LYS A 231 109.22 -28.81 33.32
N GLN A 232 109.46 -29.87 34.08
CA GLN A 232 110.27 -29.78 35.29
C GLN A 232 111.69 -29.46 34.83
N ASP A 233 112.14 -28.26 35.14
CA ASP A 233 113.53 -27.87 35.00
C ASP A 233 114.38 -28.75 35.94
N SER A 234 115.43 -29.35 35.38
CA SER A 234 116.56 -29.97 36.11
C SER A 234 117.80 -29.14 35.83
#